data_AF-A0A9D2UV49-F1
#
_entry.id   AF-A0A9D2UV49-F1
#
_cell.length_a   1.000
_cell.length_b   1.000
_cell.length_c   1.000
_cell.angle_alpha   90.00
_cell.angle_beta   90.00
_cell.angle_gamma   90.00
#
_symmetry.space_group_name_H-M   'P 1'
#
loop_
_entity.id
_entity.type
_entity.pdbx_description
1 polymer ?
#
loop_
_entity_poly.entity_id
_entity_poly.type
_entity_poly.pdbx_seq_one_letter_code
_entity_poly.pdbx_strand_id
1 'polypeptide(L)'
;WGLVEKQPTAQGVPEDNFSFIAKKYGLTARETQVAQLLAQGRSLPYIETALNISASTAQTHQRHIYAKMDVHSRQDFLDLVHKTLSIESSDSL
;
A
#
# COMPACT_ATOMS: atom_id res chain seq x y z
N TRP A 1 32.55 -0.23 -0.09
CA TRP A 1 31.64 0.47 -1.01
C TRP A 1 30.81 -0.54 -1.79
N GLY A 2 30.07 -1.40 -1.08
CA GLY A 2 29.32 -2.50 -1.68
C GLY A 2 28.04 -1.99 -2.31
N LEU A 3 27.95 -2.14 -3.62
CA LEU A 3 26.72 -2.03 -4.39
C LEU A 3 25.66 -2.90 -3.72
N VAL A 4 24.64 -2.27 -3.14
CA VAL A 4 23.38 -2.97 -2.85
C VAL A 4 22.77 -3.27 -4.21
N GLU A 5 23.08 -4.45 -4.73
CA GLU A 5 22.29 -5.08 -5.78
C GLU A 5 20.89 -5.25 -5.19
N LYS A 6 19.98 -4.34 -5.55
CA LYS A 6 18.55 -4.53 -5.32
C LYS A 6 18.18 -5.87 -5.96
N GLN A 7 17.97 -6.89 -5.13
CA GLN A 7 17.47 -8.17 -5.63
C GLN A 7 16.14 -7.93 -6.36
N PRO A 8 15.97 -8.48 -7.56
CA PRO A 8 14.70 -8.40 -8.27
C PRO A 8 13.69 -9.21 -7.46
N THR A 9 12.71 -8.54 -6.85
CA THR A 9 11.61 -9.24 -6.18
C THR A 9 10.84 -10.04 -7.23
N ALA A 10 10.84 -11.36 -7.05
CA ALA A 10 10.15 -12.28 -7.93
C ALA A 10 8.66 -11.88 -8.02
N GLN A 11 8.21 -11.60 -9.23
CA GLN A 11 6.81 -11.37 -9.65
C GLN A 11 6.20 -10.00 -9.28
N GLY A 12 6.56 -8.98 -10.06
CA GLY A 12 5.57 -8.09 -10.67
C GLY A 12 4.86 -7.07 -9.78
N VAL A 13 5.46 -6.61 -8.67
CA VAL A 13 4.99 -5.39 -8.00
C VAL A 13 5.95 -4.26 -8.32
N PRO A 14 5.69 -3.41 -9.35
CA PRO A 14 6.47 -2.21 -9.59
C PRO A 14 6.59 -1.41 -8.29
N GLU A 15 7.80 -1.03 -7.91
CA GLU A 15 8.07 -0.19 -6.73
C GLU A 15 7.24 1.12 -6.75
N ASP A 16 6.69 1.50 -7.91
CA ASP A 16 5.94 2.73 -8.17
C ASP A 16 4.41 2.63 -8.09
N ASN A 17 3.82 1.43 -8.01
CA ASN A 17 2.35 1.26 -8.04
C ASN A 17 1.64 2.01 -6.90
N PHE A 18 2.22 1.94 -5.71
CA PHE A 18 1.68 2.63 -4.54
C PHE A 18 2.00 4.12 -4.50
N SER A 19 2.98 4.59 -5.29
CA SER A 19 3.28 6.01 -5.44
C SER A 19 2.12 6.73 -6.14
N PHE A 20 1.57 6.12 -7.20
CA PHE A 20 0.39 6.65 -7.88
C PHE A 20 -0.85 6.67 -6.97
N ILE A 21 -1.17 5.54 -6.32
CA ILE A 21 -2.29 5.43 -5.38
C ILE A 21 -2.15 6.49 -4.27
N ALA A 22 -0.94 6.65 -3.72
CA ALA A 22 -0.69 7.64 -2.68
C ALA A 22 -0.98 9.07 -3.14
N LYS A 23 -0.54 9.43 -4.35
CA LYS A 23 -0.84 10.76 -4.93
C LYS A 23 -2.33 10.93 -5.21
N LYS A 24 -2.98 9.92 -5.78
CA LYS A 24 -4.41 9.95 -6.15
C LYS A 24 -5.33 10.15 -4.94
N TYR A 25 -5.04 9.48 -3.83
CA TYR A 25 -5.87 9.50 -2.62
C TYR A 25 -5.26 10.33 -1.47
N GLY A 26 -4.16 11.06 -1.70
CA GLY A 26 -3.52 11.90 -0.68
C GLY A 26 -2.99 11.13 0.54
N LEU A 27 -2.47 9.92 0.32
CA LEU A 27 -1.84 9.13 1.38
C LEU A 27 -0.48 9.74 1.74
N THR A 28 -0.21 9.83 3.03
CA THR A 28 1.12 10.15 3.56
C THR A 28 2.07 8.98 3.32
N ALA A 29 3.38 9.24 3.35
CA ALA A 29 4.39 8.18 3.18
C ALA A 29 4.17 6.99 4.12
N ARG A 30 3.73 7.24 5.36
CA ARG A 30 3.47 6.18 6.33
C ARG A 30 2.20 5.39 6.04
N GLU A 31 1.13 6.07 5.65
CA GLU A 31 -0.10 5.42 5.21
C GLU A 31 0.14 4.58 3.95
N THR A 32 0.98 5.04 3.03
CA THR A 32 1.37 4.28 1.82
C THR A 32 2.06 2.97 2.17
N GLN A 33 3.01 2.98 3.12
CA GLN A 33 3.67 1.76 3.60
C GLN A 33 2.67 0.76 4.20
N VAL A 34 1.74 1.24 5.03
CA VAL A 34 0.69 0.41 5.63
C VAL A 34 -0.24 -0.13 4.53
N ALA A 35 -0.69 0.71 3.60
CA ALA A 35 -1.56 0.32 2.49
C ALA A 35 -0.91 -0.75 1.60
N GLN A 36 0.39 -0.62 1.30
CA GLN A 36 1.14 -1.61 0.53
C GLN A 36 1.15 -2.98 1.21
N LEU A 37 1.41 -3.01 2.53
CA LEU A 37 1.38 -4.26 3.29
C LEU A 37 -0.03 -4.86 3.39
N LEU A 38 -1.06 -4.02 3.55
CA LEU A 38 -2.45 -4.47 3.54
C LEU A 38 -2.84 -5.11 2.20
N ALA A 39 -2.41 -4.51 1.08
CA ALA A 39 -2.67 -5.03 -0.27
C ALA A 39 -1.93 -6.35 -0.54
N GLN A 40 -0.77 -6.56 0.08
CA GLN A 40 -0.06 -7.84 0.06
C GLN A 40 -0.70 -8.92 0.95
N GLY A 41 -1.87 -8.65 1.54
CA GLY A 41 -2.54 -9.61 2.41
C GLY A 41 -2.00 -9.66 3.85
N ARG A 42 -1.10 -8.74 4.25
CA ARG A 42 -0.56 -8.74 5.62
C ARG A 42 -1.61 -8.32 6.63
N SER A 43 -1.50 -8.88 7.84
CA SER A 43 -2.35 -8.56 8.99
C SER A 43 -1.81 -7.36 9.76
N LEU A 44 -2.66 -6.70 10.56
CA LEU A 44 -2.22 -5.59 11.41
C LEU A 44 -1.07 -5.97 12.36
N PRO A 45 -1.09 -7.11 13.07
CA PRO A 45 0.03 -7.50 13.93
C PRO A 45 1.35 -7.67 13.18
N TYR A 46 1.29 -8.17 11.94
CA TYR A 46 2.47 -8.23 11.09
C TYR A 46 2.98 -6.82 10.75
N ILE A 47 2.08 -5.91 10.39
CA ILE A 47 2.41 -4.51 10.04
C ILE A 47 3.04 -3.78 11.24
N GLU A 48 2.52 -4.00 12.45
CA GLU A 48 3.09 -3.47 13.69
C GLU A 48 4.57 -3.82 13.84
N THR A 49 4.90 -5.10 13.66
CA THR A 49 6.27 -5.60 13.79
C THR A 49 7.14 -5.14 12.61
N ALA A 50 6.63 -5.25 11.38
CA ALA A 50 7.37 -4.89 10.17
C ALA A 50 7.73 -3.40 10.11
N LEU A 51 6.88 -2.55 10.69
CA LEU A 51 7.04 -1.11 10.68
C LEU A 51 7.48 -0.53 12.03
N ASN A 52 7.65 -1.38 13.06
CA ASN A 52 7.97 -1.00 14.43
C ASN A 52 7.04 0.08 15.01
N ILE A 53 5.73 -0.18 15.00
CA ILE A 53 4.68 0.70 15.55
C ILE A 53 3.71 -0.06 16.43
N SER A 54 3.03 0.65 17.33
CA SER A 54 1.99 0.06 18.17
C SER A 54 0.74 -0.36 17.38
N ALA A 55 -0.03 -1.29 17.93
CA ALA A 55 -1.34 -1.67 17.43
C ALA A 55 -2.28 -0.48 17.23
N SER A 56 -2.33 0.44 18.19
CA SER A 56 -3.14 1.67 18.08
C SER A 56 -2.72 2.55 16.91
N THR A 57 -1.42 2.65 16.65
CA THR A 57 -0.87 3.43 15.53
C THR A 57 -1.19 2.75 14.20
N ALA A 58 -1.04 1.42 14.11
CA ALA A 58 -1.38 0.66 12.91
C ALA A 58 -2.89 0.77 12.59
N GLN A 59 -3.77 0.65 13.60
CA GLN A 59 -5.21 0.85 13.45
C GLN A 59 -5.57 2.28 13.02
N THR A 60 -4.89 3.28 13.59
CA THR A 60 -5.10 4.70 13.21
C THR A 60 -4.73 4.92 11.75
N HIS A 61 -3.57 4.43 11.30
CA HIS A 61 -3.20 4.49 9.89
C HIS A 61 -4.20 3.77 8.99
N GLN A 62 -4.64 2.56 9.35
CA GLN A 62 -5.67 1.84 8.59
C GLN A 62 -6.96 2.65 8.46
N ARG A 63 -7.45 3.23 9.57
CA ARG A 63 -8.66 4.06 9.57
C ARG A 63 -8.52 5.27 8.65
N HIS A 64 -7.38 5.96 8.70
CA HIS A 64 -7.14 7.12 7.84
C HIS A 64 -7.02 6.73 6.37
N ILE A 65 -6.37 5.60 6.06
CA ILE A 65 -6.32 5.05 4.70
C ILE A 65 -7.75 4.79 4.20
N TYR A 66 -8.57 4.11 5.01
CA TYR A 66 -9.94 3.76 4.62
C TYR A 66 -10.79 5.00 4.39
N ALA A 67 -10.67 6.01 5.25
CA ALA A 67 -11.36 7.28 5.08
C ALA A 67 -10.90 8.05 3.83
N LYS A 68 -9.59 8.10 3.55
CA LYS A 68 -9.04 8.80 2.39
C LYS A 68 -9.38 8.11 1.06
N MET A 69 -9.50 6.80 1.09
CA MET A 69 -9.83 5.98 -0.08
C MET A 69 -11.34 5.73 -0.21
N ASP A 70 -12.15 6.22 0.74
CA ASP A 70 -13.61 6.02 0.82
C ASP A 70 -14.02 4.53 0.74
N VAL A 71 -13.32 3.68 1.51
CA VAL A 71 -13.55 2.22 1.56
C VAL A 71 -13.95 1.79 2.97
N HIS A 72 -14.84 0.80 3.04
CA HIS A 72 -15.48 0.41 4.30
C HIS A 72 -15.09 -0.98 4.77
N SER A 73 -14.42 -1.75 3.91
CA SER A 73 -13.97 -3.10 4.20
C SER A 73 -12.59 -3.39 3.64
N ARG A 74 -11.99 -4.50 4.10
CA ARG A 74 -10.74 -4.99 3.51
C ARG A 74 -10.94 -5.35 2.04
N GLN A 75 -12.08 -5.92 1.67
CA GLN A 75 -12.35 -6.30 0.30
C GLN A 75 -12.50 -5.05 -0.58
N ASP A 76 -13.25 -4.05 -0.13
CA ASP A 76 -13.41 -2.77 -0.84
C ASP A 76 -12.05 -2.10 -1.10
N PHE A 77 -11.16 -2.12 -0.10
CA PHE A 77 -9.81 -1.61 -0.23
C PHE A 77 -9.02 -2.35 -1.34
N LEU A 78 -9.06 -3.69 -1.33
CA LEU A 78 -8.35 -4.50 -2.34
C LEU A 78 -8.94 -4.28 -3.74
N ASP A 79 -10.26 -4.25 -3.86
CA ASP A 79 -10.97 -4.02 -5.12
C ASP A 79 -10.63 -2.64 -5.70
N LEU A 80 -10.60 -1.60 -4.86
CA LEU A 80 -10.23 -0.26 -5.28
C LEU A 80 -8.77 -0.17 -5.72
N VAL A 81 -7.85 -0.82 -4.99
CA VAL A 81 -6.43 -0.89 -5.37
C VAL A 81 -6.27 -1.59 -6.71
N HIS A 82 -6.87 -2.77 -6.89
CA HIS A 82 -6.81 -3.52 -8.15
C HIS A 82 -7.40 -2.72 -9.31
N LYS A 83 -8.56 -2.10 -9.11
CA LYS A 83 -9.19 -1.22 -10.11
C LYS A 83 -8.25 -0.07 -10.48
N THR A 84 -7.66 0.58 -9.49
CA THR A 84 -6.75 1.71 -9.71
C THR A 84 -5.51 1.30 -10.52
N LEU A 85 -4.93 0.14 -10.21
CA LEU A 85 -3.75 -0.38 -10.92
C LEU A 85 -4.07 -0.88 -12.35
N SER A 86 -5.28 -1.40 -12.58
CA SER A 86 -5.72 -1.81 -13.91
C SER A 86 -5.93 -0.64 -14.88
N ILE A 87 -6.26 0.55 -14.36
CA ILE A 87 -6.47 1.76 -15.17
C ILE A 87 -5.14 2.30 -15.72
N GLU A 88 -4.06 2.25 -14.93
CA GLU A 88 -2.71 2.71 -15.34
C GLU A 88 -2.19 1.95 -16.58
N SER A 89 -2.61 0.69 -16.76
CA SER A 89 -2.16 -0.15 -17.87
C SER A 89 -2.72 0.29 -19.24
N SER A 90 -3.75 1.15 -19.26
CA SER A 90 -4.44 1.58 -20.48
C SER A 90 -4.05 2.98 -20.97
N ASP A 91 -3.53 3.84 -20.09
CA ASP A 91 -3.19 5.24 -20.41
C ASP A 91 -1.71 5.46 -20.80
N SER A 92 -0.95 4.39 -21.05
CA SER A 92 0.46 4.44 -21.48
C SER A 92 0.69 4.09 -22.97
N LEU A 93 -0.31 4.31 -23.85
CA LEU A 93 -0.15 4.34 -25.31
C LEU A 93 -0.26 5.78 -25.83
#